data_AF-A0A1M2W7F8-F1
#
_entry.id   AF-A0A1M2W7F8-F1
#
_cell.length_a   1.000
_cell.length_b   1.000
_cell.length_c   1.000
_cell.angle_alpha   90.00
_cell.angle_beta   90.00
_cell.angle_gamma   90.00
#
_symmetry.space_group_name_H-M   'P 1'
#
loop_
_entity.id
_entity.type
_entity.pdbx_description
1 polymer ?
#
loop_
_entity_poly.entity_id
_entity_poly.type
_entity_poly.pdbx_seq_one_letter_code
_entity_poly.pdbx_strand_id
1 'polypeptide(L)'
;MGHTSSKYLVNDPSSFATLYNASASSLVVDDDKTRWRTYDYVIVGGATLLNTSASAQPICSKILQAAENLRIPLPDDFNAPDSSIGAGPFVAAVDEKHERSSSATAYLTPEVLERPNLTVAISVTTEKVLFERTPEGTPKAVGVQLSASREGPRFAVRASREVIMCAGVVGSPQILQLSGVGPSAHLTQLGIPIVHDLPAVGDNLRDHVSAGAIVFRARKGWTWDHLTQNPFHAALAILRWLLWGTGPMASLSFQLGMFIRSDDERLPLGPPLPTKDLSSSPRSPDLDIRKMGIFRPEMVCRALRQDP
;
A
#
# COMPACT_ATOMS: atom_id res chain seq x y z
N MET A 1 -15.69 -5.17 -3.24
CA MET A 1 -15.06 -5.18 -4.57
C MET A 1 -15.98 -4.40 -5.48
N GLY A 2 -15.64 -3.15 -5.77
CA GLY A 2 -16.44 -2.31 -6.66
C GLY A 2 -16.17 -2.74 -8.10
N HIS A 3 -17.08 -3.51 -8.69
CA HIS A 3 -17.24 -3.54 -10.13
C HIS A 3 -17.88 -2.21 -10.54
N THR A 4 -17.11 -1.14 -10.57
CA THR A 4 -17.54 0.08 -11.26
C THR A 4 -17.32 -0.15 -12.74
N SER A 5 -18.31 -0.71 -13.43
CA SER A 5 -18.43 -0.57 -14.89
C SER A 5 -18.79 0.88 -15.19
N SER A 6 -17.84 1.78 -14.99
CA SER A 6 -17.96 3.16 -15.46
C SER A 6 -17.58 3.16 -16.94
N LYS A 7 -18.44 3.75 -17.78
CA LYS A 7 -18.16 3.94 -19.22
C LYS A 7 -16.89 4.77 -19.47
N TYR A 8 -16.36 5.41 -18.43
CA TYR A 8 -15.14 6.23 -18.46
C TYR A 8 -13.86 5.43 -18.18
N LEU A 9 -13.97 4.14 -17.82
CA LEU A 9 -12.82 3.27 -17.63
C LEU A 9 -12.60 2.44 -18.90
N VAL A 10 -11.37 2.42 -19.40
CA VAL A 10 -10.98 1.61 -20.56
C VAL A 10 -10.17 0.41 -20.08
N ASN A 11 -10.42 -0.77 -20.65
CA ASN A 11 -9.72 -2.00 -20.29
C ASN A 11 -9.15 -2.74 -21.52
N ASP A 12 -9.50 -2.30 -22.72
CA ASP A 12 -8.91 -2.76 -23.97
C ASP A 12 -7.88 -1.75 -24.47
N PRO A 13 -6.57 -2.06 -24.39
CA PRO A 13 -5.51 -1.24 -24.97
C PRO A 13 -5.73 -0.82 -26.42
N SER A 14 -6.39 -1.64 -27.24
CA SER A 14 -6.60 -1.34 -28.66
C SER A 14 -7.43 -0.06 -28.90
N SER A 15 -8.21 0.36 -27.91
CA SER A 15 -9.06 1.55 -27.97
C SER A 15 -8.31 2.87 -27.75
N PHE A 16 -7.11 2.85 -27.17
CA PHE A 16 -6.36 4.08 -26.80
C PHE A 16 -4.85 4.01 -27.07
N ALA A 17 -4.33 2.84 -27.46
CA ALA A 17 -2.92 2.60 -27.69
C ALA A 17 -2.69 1.95 -29.06
N THR A 18 -1.48 2.09 -29.58
CA THR A 18 -1.08 1.48 -30.86
C THR A 18 -0.45 0.13 -30.64
N LEU A 19 -0.69 -0.85 -31.51
CA LEU A 19 0.00 -2.15 -31.44
C LEU A 19 1.52 -1.94 -31.47
N TYR A 20 2.22 -2.50 -30.49
CA TYR A 20 3.66 -2.38 -30.36
C TYR A 20 4.34 -3.44 -31.23
N ASN A 21 5.22 -2.99 -32.12
CA ASN A 21 6.05 -3.85 -32.95
C ASN A 21 7.52 -3.66 -32.56
N ALA A 22 8.13 -4.69 -31.98
CA ALA A 22 9.51 -4.66 -31.50
C ALA A 22 10.53 -4.37 -32.64
N SER A 23 10.21 -4.77 -33.87
CA SER A 23 11.06 -4.56 -35.06
C SER A 23 11.16 -3.09 -35.47
N ALA A 24 10.28 -2.23 -34.95
CA ALA A 24 10.24 -0.79 -35.23
C ALA A 24 10.76 0.05 -34.05
N SER A 25 11.08 -0.55 -32.90
CA SER A 25 11.53 0.20 -31.72
C SER A 25 13.05 0.21 -31.63
N SER A 26 13.65 1.37 -31.89
CA SER A 26 15.05 1.69 -31.62
C SER A 26 15.31 1.73 -30.10
N LEU A 27 15.41 0.56 -29.46
CA LEU A 27 16.00 0.44 -28.13
C LEU A 27 17.52 0.53 -28.30
N VAL A 28 18.10 1.65 -27.89
CA VAL A 28 19.54 1.91 -28.06
C VAL A 28 20.27 1.52 -26.79
N VAL A 29 21.22 0.60 -26.93
CA VAL A 29 22.24 0.22 -25.93
C VAL A 29 23.36 1.26 -25.99
N ASP A 30 23.75 1.91 -24.88
CA ASP A 30 25.13 2.42 -24.72
C ASP A 30 25.52 2.76 -23.27
N ASP A 31 26.84 2.82 -23.06
CA ASP A 31 27.61 2.65 -21.81
C ASP A 31 27.99 3.98 -21.10
N ASP A 32 27.38 5.11 -21.49
CA ASP A 32 27.86 6.43 -21.07
C ASP A 32 27.03 7.13 -19.98
N LYS A 33 27.72 7.50 -18.90
CA LYS A 33 27.18 7.93 -17.60
C LYS A 33 26.87 9.42 -17.62
N THR A 34 25.66 9.82 -18.02
CA THR A 34 25.16 11.19 -17.79
C THR A 34 24.16 11.25 -16.65
N ARG A 35 24.43 12.14 -15.69
CA ARG A 35 23.62 12.41 -14.49
C ARG A 35 22.34 13.16 -14.84
N TRP A 36 21.19 12.62 -14.44
CA TRP A 36 19.91 13.33 -14.40
C TRP A 36 19.95 14.42 -13.31
N ARG A 37 19.40 15.60 -13.62
CA ARG A 37 19.07 16.63 -12.61
C ARG A 37 17.65 16.37 -12.09
N THR A 38 17.49 16.62 -10.80
CA THR A 38 16.30 16.45 -9.95
C THR A 38 14.99 16.90 -10.60
N TYR A 39 13.95 16.07 -10.49
CA TYR A 39 12.57 16.44 -10.75
C TYR A 39 11.94 17.01 -9.48
N ASP A 40 11.23 18.14 -9.62
CA ASP A 40 10.28 18.62 -8.64
C ASP A 40 9.03 17.73 -8.71
N TYR A 41 8.89 16.80 -7.78
CA TYR A 41 7.64 16.06 -7.64
C TYR A 41 6.68 16.84 -6.74
N VAL A 42 5.45 17.07 -7.21
CA VAL A 42 4.36 17.54 -6.37
C VAL A 42 3.61 16.32 -5.85
N ILE A 43 3.78 16.00 -4.57
CA ILE A 43 2.87 15.08 -3.88
C ILE A 43 1.55 15.85 -3.71
N VAL A 44 0.57 15.57 -4.57
CA VAL A 44 -0.80 16.01 -4.31
C VAL A 44 -1.38 15.04 -3.29
N GLY A 45 -1.30 15.41 -2.01
CA GLY A 45 -1.99 14.78 -0.89
C GLY A 45 -3.24 15.58 -0.55
N GLY A 46 -4.42 15.03 -0.83
CA GLY A 46 -5.71 15.69 -0.79
C GLY A 46 -6.80 14.68 -0.44
N ALA A 47 -7.57 15.04 0.58
CA ALA A 47 -8.78 14.43 1.14
C ALA A 47 -8.86 12.90 1.12
N THR A 48 -8.08 12.23 1.98
CA THR A 48 -8.60 11.00 2.61
C THR A 48 -9.39 11.45 3.84
N LEU A 49 -10.70 11.21 3.84
CA LEU A 49 -11.50 11.46 5.04
C LEU A 49 -11.09 10.45 6.10
N LEU A 50 -10.80 11.01 7.27
CA LEU A 50 -10.27 10.30 8.42
C LEU A 50 -11.31 10.38 9.52
N ASN A 51 -11.84 9.23 9.96
CA ASN A 51 -12.83 9.18 11.02
C ASN A 51 -12.46 8.13 12.07
N THR A 52 -12.81 8.41 13.33
CA THR A 52 -12.79 7.43 14.41
C THR A 52 -13.85 6.37 14.16
N SER A 53 -13.52 5.12 14.48
CA SER A 53 -14.39 3.99 14.12
C SER A 53 -15.77 4.07 14.80
N ALA A 54 -16.85 3.98 14.02
CA ALA A 54 -18.23 4.18 14.49
C ALA A 54 -18.73 3.16 15.54
N SER A 55 -17.99 2.07 15.80
CA SER A 55 -18.31 1.11 16.86
C SER A 55 -17.06 0.35 17.30
N ALA A 56 -16.47 0.74 18.45
CA ALA A 56 -15.35 0.03 19.06
C ALA A 56 -15.80 -1.34 19.61
N GLN A 57 -15.03 -2.41 19.35
CA GLN A 57 -15.27 -3.70 20.03
C GLN A 57 -15.13 -3.56 21.55
N PRO A 58 -15.96 -4.25 22.36
CA PRO A 58 -15.87 -4.17 23.83
C PRO A 58 -14.49 -4.49 24.39
N ILE A 59 -13.73 -5.38 23.74
CA ILE A 59 -12.35 -5.71 24.15
C ILE A 59 -11.40 -4.50 24.10
N CYS A 60 -11.69 -3.50 23.27
CA CYS A 60 -10.82 -2.33 23.09
C CYS A 60 -10.69 -1.54 24.41
N SER A 61 -11.79 -1.33 25.14
CA SER A 61 -11.73 -0.63 26.44
C SER A 61 -10.87 -1.39 27.46
N LYS A 62 -10.86 -2.73 27.41
CA LYS A 62 -10.01 -3.56 28.28
C LYS A 62 -8.54 -3.51 27.92
N ILE A 63 -8.22 -3.38 26.64
CA ILE A 63 -6.83 -3.19 26.18
C ILE A 63 -6.32 -1.81 26.62
N LEU A 64 -7.11 -0.75 26.47
CA LEU A 64 -6.74 0.59 26.94
C LEU A 64 -6.58 0.63 28.46
N GLN A 65 -7.48 -0.02 29.21
CA GLN A 65 -7.35 -0.17 30.67
C GLN A 65 -6.06 -0.92 31.06
N ALA A 66 -5.69 -1.96 30.31
CA ALA A 66 -4.45 -2.67 30.55
C ALA A 66 -3.22 -1.80 30.24
N ALA A 67 -3.26 -1.00 29.18
CA ALA A 67 -2.21 -0.05 28.83
C ALA A 67 -2.01 1.01 29.93
N GLU A 68 -3.11 1.57 30.44
CA GLU A 68 -3.09 2.53 31.55
C GLU A 68 -2.50 1.92 32.83
N ASN A 69 -2.85 0.66 33.16
CA ASN A 69 -2.26 -0.06 34.30
C ASN A 69 -0.74 -0.25 34.15
N LEU A 70 -0.25 -0.32 32.91
CA LEU A 70 1.17 -0.37 32.56
C LEU A 70 1.81 1.03 32.45
N ARG A 71 1.04 2.09 32.74
CA ARG A 71 1.45 3.50 32.61
C ARG A 71 1.83 3.91 31.19
N ILE A 72 1.30 3.21 30.19
CA ILE A 72 1.40 3.60 28.80
C ILE A 72 0.47 4.79 28.57
N PRO A 73 0.96 5.92 28.01
CA PRO A 73 0.11 7.07 27.72
C PRO A 73 -1.06 6.71 26.81
N LEU A 74 -2.20 7.40 26.96
CA LEU A 74 -3.36 7.25 26.09
C LEU A 74 -3.56 8.54 25.28
N PRO A 75 -2.77 8.75 24.20
CA PRO A 75 -2.91 9.94 23.38
C PRO A 75 -4.28 9.97 22.67
N ASP A 76 -4.84 11.17 22.56
CA ASP A 76 -6.09 11.39 21.81
C ASP A 76 -5.90 11.19 20.29
N ASP A 77 -4.70 11.50 19.78
CA ASP A 77 -4.33 11.35 18.37
C ASP A 77 -2.84 11.00 18.22
N PHE A 78 -2.54 9.86 17.61
CA PHE A 78 -1.16 9.45 17.32
C PHE A 78 -0.43 10.34 16.30
N ASN A 79 -1.19 11.08 15.49
CA ASN A 79 -0.66 11.87 14.38
C ASN A 79 -0.32 13.30 14.78
N ALA A 80 -0.59 13.69 16.03
CA ALA A 80 -0.16 14.99 16.55
C ALA A 80 1.37 15.02 16.75
N PRO A 81 2.04 16.18 16.59
CA PRO A 81 3.51 16.30 16.51
C PRO A 81 4.34 15.67 17.65
N ASP A 82 3.76 15.45 18.83
CA ASP A 82 4.44 14.90 20.02
C ASP A 82 3.67 13.72 20.66
N SER A 83 2.84 13.02 19.88
CA SER A 83 1.82 12.10 20.39
C SER A 83 1.92 10.67 19.81
N SER A 84 3.04 10.35 19.17
CA SER A 84 3.26 9.07 18.47
C SER A 84 3.51 7.87 19.39
N ILE A 85 3.68 8.08 20.70
CA ILE A 85 3.87 7.04 21.71
C ILE A 85 2.61 6.93 22.57
N GLY A 86 2.14 5.70 22.77
CA GLY A 86 1.02 5.39 23.65
C GLY A 86 0.08 4.33 23.08
N ALA A 87 -1.09 4.19 23.67
CA ALA A 87 -2.15 3.30 23.23
C ALA A 87 -3.44 4.07 22.96
N GLY A 88 -4.10 3.78 21.85
CA GLY A 88 -5.19 4.64 21.37
C GLY A 88 -5.90 4.08 20.15
N PRO A 89 -7.02 4.70 19.77
CA PRO A 89 -7.76 4.30 18.58
C PRO A 89 -6.99 4.64 17.31
N PHE A 90 -7.10 3.76 16.31
CA PHE A 90 -6.68 4.10 14.97
C PHE A 90 -7.73 4.95 14.26
N VAL A 91 -7.23 5.89 13.48
CA VAL A 91 -8.05 6.67 12.55
C VAL A 91 -8.14 5.90 11.23
N ALA A 92 -9.36 5.80 10.69
CA ALA A 92 -9.63 5.02 9.49
C ALA A 92 -9.79 5.92 8.26
N ALA A 93 -9.30 5.45 7.10
CA ALA A 93 -9.62 6.02 5.79
C ALA A 93 -11.07 5.66 5.39
N VAL A 94 -12.02 6.39 5.99
CA VAL A 94 -13.46 6.15 5.88
C VAL A 94 -14.16 7.50 5.74
N ASP A 95 -15.07 7.60 4.78
CA ASP A 95 -15.79 8.83 4.51
C ASP A 95 -16.99 9.06 5.45
N GLU A 96 -17.68 10.18 5.23
CA GLU A 96 -18.89 10.58 5.97
C GLU A 96 -20.09 9.63 5.79
N LYS A 97 -20.08 8.78 4.75
CA LYS A 97 -21.07 7.74 4.51
C LYS A 97 -20.67 6.40 5.14
N HIS A 98 -19.55 6.38 5.85
CA HIS A 98 -18.94 5.18 6.42
C HIS A 98 -18.53 4.15 5.37
N GLU A 99 -18.11 4.62 4.20
CA GLU A 99 -17.52 3.81 3.14
C GLU A 99 -16.00 3.97 3.12
N ARG A 100 -15.30 3.01 2.50
CA ARG A 100 -13.85 3.08 2.37
C ARG A 100 -13.46 4.29 1.51
N SER A 101 -12.66 5.18 2.07
CA SER A 101 -11.98 6.24 1.32
C SER A 101 -10.67 5.70 0.74
N SER A 102 -10.47 5.88 -0.56
CA SER A 102 -9.25 5.51 -1.29
C SER A 102 -8.83 6.66 -2.19
N SER A 103 -7.56 6.69 -2.63
CA SER A 103 -7.11 7.70 -3.59
C SER A 103 -7.94 7.68 -4.88
N ALA A 104 -8.41 6.51 -5.33
CA ALA A 104 -9.27 6.43 -6.50
C ALA A 104 -10.62 7.11 -6.27
N THR A 105 -11.32 6.83 -5.17
CA THR A 105 -12.62 7.45 -4.87
C THR A 105 -12.49 8.94 -4.54
N ALA A 106 -11.37 9.36 -3.96
CA ALA A 106 -11.11 10.76 -3.61
C ALA A 106 -10.77 11.63 -4.83
N TYR A 107 -9.97 11.11 -5.77
CA TYR A 107 -9.47 11.90 -6.91
C TYR A 107 -10.15 11.60 -8.24
N LEU A 108 -10.70 10.40 -8.44
CA LEU A 108 -11.41 10.01 -9.65
C LEU A 108 -12.92 10.03 -9.40
N THR A 109 -13.43 11.20 -8.98
CA THR A 109 -14.87 11.42 -8.83
C THR A 109 -15.58 11.26 -10.19
N PRO A 110 -16.91 11.03 -10.22
CA PRO A 110 -17.65 10.93 -11.47
C PRO A 110 -17.40 12.10 -12.43
N GLU A 111 -17.34 13.33 -11.90
CA GLU A 111 -17.09 14.56 -12.67
C GLU A 111 -15.66 14.63 -13.21
N VAL A 112 -14.68 14.07 -12.50
CA VAL A 112 -13.29 13.98 -12.97
C VAL A 112 -13.16 12.94 -14.08
N LEU A 113 -13.81 11.79 -13.92
CA LEU A 113 -13.82 10.71 -14.93
C LEU A 113 -14.51 11.13 -16.24
N GLU A 114 -15.40 12.13 -16.19
CA GLU A 114 -16.07 12.70 -17.35
C GLU A 114 -15.19 13.60 -18.22
N ARG A 115 -14.02 13.99 -17.73
CA ARG A 115 -13.16 14.95 -18.42
C ARG A 115 -12.62 14.34 -19.73
N PRO A 116 -12.79 15.02 -20.88
CA PRO A 116 -12.38 14.48 -22.18
C PRO A 116 -10.86 14.36 -22.35
N ASN A 117 -10.08 15.03 -21.48
CA ASN A 117 -8.62 15.00 -21.49
C ASN A 117 -8.03 14.01 -20.46
N LEU A 118 -8.85 13.13 -19.87
CA LEU A 118 -8.42 12.09 -18.95
C LEU A 118 -8.79 10.72 -19.49
N THR A 119 -7.83 9.80 -19.48
CA THR A 119 -8.08 8.37 -19.78
C THR A 119 -7.60 7.56 -18.59
N VAL A 120 -8.49 6.74 -18.03
CA VAL A 120 -8.16 5.83 -16.93
C VAL A 120 -8.23 4.40 -17.45
N ALA A 121 -7.05 3.81 -17.67
CA ALA A 121 -6.92 2.43 -18.10
C ALA A 121 -6.82 1.48 -16.89
N ILE A 122 -7.69 0.48 -16.84
CA ILE A 122 -7.72 -0.56 -15.80
C ILE A 122 -7.51 -1.93 -16.42
N SER A 123 -7.08 -2.92 -15.62
CA SER A 123 -6.75 -4.27 -16.13
C SER A 123 -5.72 -4.27 -17.26
N VAL A 124 -4.87 -3.25 -17.29
CA VAL A 124 -3.78 -3.06 -18.24
C VAL A 124 -2.51 -2.90 -17.44
N THR A 125 -1.50 -3.72 -17.74
CA THR A 125 -0.22 -3.72 -17.05
C THR A 125 0.80 -2.95 -17.88
N THR A 126 1.47 -1.97 -17.27
CA THR A 126 2.65 -1.34 -17.87
C THR A 126 3.85 -2.26 -17.71
N GLU A 127 4.53 -2.58 -18.80
CA GLU A 127 5.64 -3.55 -18.79
C GLU A 127 7.01 -2.86 -18.83
N LYS A 128 7.14 -1.78 -19.61
CA LYS A 128 8.36 -0.96 -19.68
C LYS A 128 8.06 0.45 -20.16
N VAL A 129 8.95 1.38 -19.82
CA VAL A 129 9.06 2.72 -20.41
C VAL A 129 9.80 2.61 -21.74
N LEU A 130 9.37 3.41 -22.71
CA LEU A 130 9.98 3.52 -24.02
C LEU A 130 10.88 4.76 -24.06
N PHE A 131 12.10 4.60 -24.58
CA PHE A 131 13.09 5.68 -24.67
C PHE A 131 13.51 5.94 -26.11
N GLU A 132 13.77 7.21 -26.43
CA GLU A 132 14.44 7.68 -27.65
C GLU A 132 15.67 8.52 -27.26
N ARG A 133 16.61 8.72 -28.19
CA ARG A 133 17.73 9.65 -27.95
C ARG A 133 17.37 11.06 -28.37
N THR A 134 17.72 12.04 -27.55
CA THR A 134 17.75 13.43 -27.98
C THR A 134 18.92 13.69 -28.94
N PRO A 135 18.94 14.80 -29.70
CA PRO A 135 20.09 15.18 -30.52
C PRO A 135 21.41 15.25 -29.73
N GLU A 136 21.33 15.52 -28.44
CA GLU A 136 22.46 15.57 -27.49
C GLU A 136 22.88 14.19 -26.97
N GLY A 137 22.25 13.11 -27.47
CA GLY A 137 22.56 11.73 -27.11
C GLY A 137 21.96 11.27 -25.78
N THR A 138 21.20 12.10 -25.07
CA THR A 138 20.60 11.74 -23.79
C THR A 138 19.32 10.90 -23.97
N PRO A 139 19.05 9.91 -23.10
CA PRO A 139 17.81 9.15 -23.18
C PRO A 139 16.61 10.01 -22.75
N LYS A 140 15.53 9.98 -23.54
CA LYS A 140 14.26 10.66 -23.25
C LYS A 140 13.13 9.64 -23.22
N ALA A 141 12.38 9.62 -22.12
CA ALA A 141 11.15 8.82 -22.05
C ALA A 141 10.11 9.39 -23.04
N VAL A 142 9.60 8.54 -23.93
CA VAL A 142 8.65 8.94 -24.99
C VAL A 142 7.33 8.20 -24.91
N GLY A 143 7.16 7.32 -23.93
CA GLY A 143 5.95 6.53 -23.78
C GLY A 143 6.13 5.31 -22.90
N VAL A 144 5.13 4.43 -22.95
CA VAL A 144 5.11 3.17 -22.22
C VAL A 144 4.61 2.04 -23.12
N GLN A 145 5.14 0.84 -22.91
CA GLN A 145 4.58 -0.40 -23.41
C GLN A 145 3.65 -1.00 -22.36
N LEU A 146 2.51 -1.52 -22.81
CA LEU A 146 1.49 -2.12 -21.96
C LEU A 146 0.83 -3.35 -22.58
N SER A 147 0.18 -4.15 -21.74
CA SER A 147 -0.53 -5.37 -22.14
C SER A 147 -1.77 -5.61 -21.26
N ALA A 148 -2.82 -6.20 -21.84
CA ALA A 148 -4.01 -6.63 -21.09
C ALA A 148 -3.86 -8.06 -20.54
N SER A 149 -2.89 -8.83 -21.05
CA SER A 149 -2.60 -10.19 -20.60
C SER A 149 -1.15 -10.56 -20.86
N ARG A 150 -0.65 -11.56 -20.12
CA ARG A 150 0.74 -12.02 -20.20
C ARG A 150 1.14 -12.48 -21.61
N GLU A 151 0.25 -13.18 -22.31
CA GLU A 151 0.50 -13.76 -23.64
C GLU A 151 -0.11 -12.93 -24.79
N GLY A 152 -0.81 -11.84 -24.46
CA GLY A 152 -1.53 -11.03 -25.44
C GLY A 152 -0.64 -10.09 -26.27
N PRO A 153 -1.22 -9.39 -27.24
CA PRO A 153 -0.51 -8.35 -27.97
C PRO A 153 0.00 -7.26 -27.02
N ARG A 154 1.16 -6.70 -27.36
CA ARG A 154 1.71 -5.52 -26.68
C ARG A 154 1.25 -4.28 -27.40
N PHE A 155 1.00 -3.22 -26.65
CA PHE A 155 0.64 -1.92 -27.18
C PHE A 155 1.56 -0.85 -26.61
N ALA A 156 1.61 0.29 -27.27
CA ALA A 156 2.39 1.44 -26.87
C ALA A 156 1.53 2.70 -26.83
N VAL A 157 1.74 3.51 -25.80
CA VAL A 157 1.20 4.87 -25.68
C VAL A 157 2.36 5.84 -25.66
N ARG A 158 2.33 6.85 -26.53
CA ARG A 158 3.34 7.91 -26.56
C ARG A 158 2.99 9.03 -25.59
N ALA A 159 4.00 9.59 -24.96
CA ALA A 159 3.90 10.76 -24.09
C ALA A 159 4.51 11.98 -24.81
N SER A 160 3.75 13.07 -24.90
CA SER A 160 4.23 14.32 -25.51
C SER A 160 5.03 15.20 -24.55
N ARG A 161 4.81 15.04 -23.23
CA ARG A 161 5.45 15.83 -22.18
C ARG A 161 6.26 14.95 -21.23
N GLU A 162 5.58 14.14 -20.43
CA GLU A 162 6.19 13.45 -19.30
C GLU A 162 5.63 12.04 -19.13
N VAL A 163 6.45 11.17 -18.56
CA VAL A 163 6.06 9.84 -18.06
C VAL A 163 6.35 9.84 -16.56
N ILE A 164 5.32 9.63 -15.74
CA ILE A 164 5.43 9.62 -14.28
C ILE A 164 5.26 8.18 -13.78
N MET A 165 6.25 7.69 -13.04
CA MET A 165 6.24 6.32 -12.52
C MET A 165 5.59 6.25 -11.14
N CYS A 166 4.46 5.55 -11.03
CA CYS A 166 3.69 5.41 -9.79
C CYS A 166 3.35 3.93 -9.47
N ALA A 167 4.19 2.98 -9.87
CA ALA A 167 3.92 1.54 -9.74
C ALA A 167 4.28 0.95 -8.36
N GLY A 168 4.48 1.80 -7.34
CA GLY A 168 4.84 1.40 -5.98
C GLY A 168 6.29 0.90 -5.84
N VAL A 169 6.69 0.58 -4.60
CA VAL A 169 8.07 0.22 -4.26
C VAL A 169 8.56 -1.09 -4.90
N VAL A 170 7.63 -1.98 -5.27
CA VAL A 170 7.95 -3.26 -5.94
C VAL A 170 7.87 -3.13 -7.46
N GLY A 171 6.78 -2.55 -7.98
CA GLY A 171 6.56 -2.48 -9.43
C GLY A 171 7.46 -1.45 -10.13
N SER A 172 7.72 -0.30 -9.52
CA SER A 172 8.53 0.76 -10.13
C SER A 172 9.96 0.31 -10.46
N PRO A 173 10.74 -0.29 -9.53
CA PRO A 173 12.08 -0.76 -9.87
C PRO A 173 12.06 -1.90 -10.90
N GLN A 174 11.06 -2.78 -10.87
CA GLN A 174 10.91 -3.82 -11.89
C GLN A 174 10.71 -3.22 -13.29
N ILE A 175 9.77 -2.28 -13.43
CA ILE A 175 9.50 -1.62 -14.71
C ILE A 175 10.74 -0.87 -15.19
N LEU A 176 11.42 -0.13 -14.31
CA LEU A 176 12.67 0.56 -14.67
C LEU A 176 13.73 -0.39 -15.19
N GLN A 177 13.98 -1.51 -14.50
CA GLN A 177 14.94 -2.52 -14.94
C GLN A 177 14.54 -3.14 -16.29
N LEU A 178 13.27 -3.50 -16.48
CA LEU A 178 12.74 -3.98 -17.78
C LEU A 178 12.83 -2.93 -18.90
N SER A 179 12.96 -1.65 -18.53
CA SER A 179 13.16 -0.54 -19.46
C SER A 179 14.63 -0.22 -19.73
N GLY A 180 15.56 -0.97 -19.15
CA GLY A 180 17.00 -0.72 -19.29
C GLY A 180 17.59 0.29 -18.29
N VAL A 181 16.85 0.66 -17.24
CA VAL A 181 17.32 1.58 -16.19
C VAL A 181 17.50 0.80 -14.89
N GLY A 182 18.76 0.54 -14.51
CA GLY A 182 19.07 -0.26 -13.34
C GLY A 182 20.52 -0.74 -13.30
N PRO A 183 20.87 -1.72 -12.45
CA PRO A 183 22.25 -2.21 -12.34
C PRO A 183 22.71 -2.87 -13.64
N SER A 184 23.66 -2.25 -14.35
CA SER A 184 24.14 -2.68 -15.67
C SER A 184 24.44 -4.19 -15.75
N ALA A 185 25.23 -4.74 -14.83
CA ALA A 185 25.58 -6.16 -14.81
C ALA A 185 24.36 -7.10 -14.73
N HIS A 186 23.35 -6.73 -13.94
CA HIS A 186 22.11 -7.51 -13.83
C HIS A 186 21.28 -7.43 -15.13
N LEU A 187 21.19 -6.24 -15.73
CA LEU A 187 20.50 -6.04 -17.00
C LEU A 187 21.16 -6.83 -18.14
N THR A 188 22.49 -6.79 -18.23
CA THR A 188 23.26 -7.58 -19.20
C THR A 188 23.00 -9.07 -19.06
N GLN A 189 22.95 -9.60 -17.83
CA GLN A 189 22.66 -11.02 -17.58
C GLN A 189 21.28 -11.44 -18.11
N LEU A 190 20.30 -10.53 -18.06
CA LEU A 190 18.94 -10.75 -18.55
C LEU A 190 18.76 -10.44 -20.04
N GLY A 191 19.83 -10.03 -20.74
CA GLY A 191 19.77 -9.63 -22.15
C GLY A 191 18.97 -8.34 -22.39
N ILE A 192 18.86 -7.48 -21.37
CA ILE A 192 18.12 -6.22 -21.46
C ILE A 192 19.07 -5.12 -21.94
N PRO A 193 18.76 -4.40 -23.03
CA PRO A 193 19.49 -3.21 -23.44
C PRO A 193 19.61 -2.17 -22.32
N ILE A 194 20.84 -1.75 -22.02
CA ILE A 194 21.09 -0.74 -20.99
C ILE A 194 20.80 0.64 -21.59
N VAL A 195 19.84 1.34 -20.98
CA VAL A 195 19.53 2.76 -21.24
C VAL A 195 20.28 3.65 -20.24
N HIS A 196 20.35 3.23 -18.98
CA HIS A 196 21.08 3.96 -17.95
C HIS A 196 21.49 3.04 -16.79
N ASP A 197 22.79 3.02 -16.47
CA ASP A 197 23.31 2.29 -15.30
C ASP A 197 22.98 3.05 -14.01
N LEU A 198 22.02 2.52 -13.26
CA LEU A 198 21.59 3.07 -11.97
C LEU A 198 21.55 1.94 -10.92
N PRO A 199 22.68 1.64 -10.27
CA PRO A 199 22.82 0.47 -9.38
C PRO A 199 21.85 0.43 -8.19
N ALA A 200 21.33 1.58 -7.75
CA ALA A 200 20.40 1.65 -6.63
C ALA A 200 18.96 1.22 -6.98
N VAL A 201 18.61 1.04 -8.27
CA VAL A 201 17.26 0.64 -8.66
C VAL A 201 16.96 -0.78 -8.18
N GLY A 202 16.01 -0.89 -7.25
CA GLY A 202 15.59 -2.15 -6.65
C GLY A 202 16.30 -2.48 -5.33
N ASP A 203 17.22 -1.64 -4.88
CA ASP A 203 17.93 -1.82 -3.60
C ASP A 203 17.29 -0.97 -2.46
N ASN A 204 17.74 -1.19 -1.23
CA ASN A 204 17.31 -0.48 -0.01
C ASN A 204 15.79 -0.54 0.23
N LEU A 205 15.17 -1.70 -0.03
CA LEU A 205 13.79 -1.97 0.38
C LEU A 205 13.68 -1.86 1.90
N ARG A 206 12.72 -1.05 2.35
CA ARG A 206 12.36 -0.91 3.77
C ARG A 206 10.90 -1.25 3.93
N ASP A 207 10.61 -2.03 4.96
CA ASP A 207 9.26 -2.44 5.33
C ASP A 207 9.18 -2.58 6.86
N HIS A 208 7.96 -2.64 7.38
CA HIS A 208 7.70 -2.93 8.78
C HIS A 208 7.64 -4.45 8.97
N VAL A 209 8.66 -5.02 9.59
CA VAL A 209 8.70 -6.45 9.89
C VAL A 209 7.66 -6.78 10.96
N SER A 210 6.77 -7.71 10.66
CA SER A 210 5.75 -8.19 11.58
C SER A 210 6.13 -9.57 12.11
N ALA A 211 6.06 -9.77 13.43
CA ALA A 211 6.21 -11.08 14.06
C ALA A 211 4.97 -12.00 13.87
N GLY A 212 3.97 -11.54 13.10
CA GLY A 212 2.71 -12.25 12.91
C GLY A 212 1.71 -12.00 14.04
N ALA A 213 0.63 -12.79 14.04
CA ALA A 213 -0.44 -12.64 15.03
C ALA A 213 -0.16 -13.48 16.28
N ILE A 214 -0.09 -12.83 17.45
CA ILE A 214 -0.15 -13.50 18.74
C ILE A 214 -1.63 -13.64 19.12
N VAL A 215 -2.12 -14.88 19.20
CA VAL A 215 -3.55 -15.16 19.37
C VAL A 215 -3.87 -15.44 20.83
N PHE A 216 -4.83 -14.70 21.38
CA PHE A 216 -5.34 -14.88 22.73
C PHE A 216 -6.80 -15.33 22.71
N ARG A 217 -7.21 -16.12 23.71
CA ARG A 217 -8.62 -16.50 23.89
C ARG A 217 -9.37 -15.36 24.56
N ALA A 218 -10.33 -14.76 23.85
CA ALA A 218 -11.26 -13.79 24.43
C ALA A 218 -12.50 -14.49 25.02
N ARG A 219 -13.16 -13.81 25.96
CA ARG A 219 -14.49 -14.22 26.43
C ARG A 219 -15.52 -14.03 25.30
N LYS A 220 -16.53 -14.90 25.24
CA LYS A 220 -17.60 -14.83 24.23
C LYS A 220 -18.29 -13.44 24.27
N GLY A 221 -18.49 -12.84 23.09
CA GLY A 221 -19.16 -11.55 22.94
C GLY A 221 -18.26 -10.31 23.07
N TRP A 222 -16.98 -10.46 23.41
CA TRP A 222 -16.04 -9.33 23.54
C TRP A 222 -15.40 -8.92 22.21
N THR A 223 -15.44 -9.82 21.22
CA THR A 223 -14.83 -9.68 19.89
C THR A 223 -15.88 -9.89 18.81
N TRP A 224 -15.51 -9.56 17.57
CA TRP A 224 -16.34 -9.80 16.38
C TRP A 224 -16.15 -11.17 15.74
N ASP A 225 -15.53 -12.13 16.44
CA ASP A 225 -15.30 -13.49 15.91
C ASP A 225 -16.62 -14.15 15.45
N HIS A 226 -17.74 -13.85 16.12
CA HIS A 226 -19.07 -14.35 15.77
C HIS A 226 -19.53 -13.99 14.34
N LEU A 227 -19.01 -12.89 13.77
CA LEU A 227 -19.29 -12.50 12.38
C LEU A 227 -18.64 -13.45 11.38
N THR A 228 -17.52 -14.08 11.74
CA THR A 228 -16.84 -15.07 10.88
C THR A 228 -17.30 -16.50 11.15
N GLN A 229 -17.86 -16.76 12.32
CA GLN A 229 -18.35 -18.08 12.72
C GLN A 229 -19.76 -18.37 12.17
N ASN A 230 -20.56 -17.33 11.92
CA ASN A 230 -21.94 -17.49 11.47
C ASN A 230 -22.24 -16.55 10.28
N PRO A 231 -22.45 -17.09 9.06
CA PRO A 231 -22.82 -16.31 7.88
C PRO A 231 -24.07 -15.45 8.06
N PHE A 232 -25.03 -15.89 8.89
CA PHE A 232 -26.23 -15.11 9.17
C PHE A 232 -25.90 -13.80 9.91
N HIS A 233 -24.99 -13.84 10.89
CA HIS A 233 -24.53 -12.63 11.58
C HIS A 233 -23.74 -11.72 10.65
N ALA A 234 -22.92 -12.29 9.76
CA ALA A 234 -22.23 -11.52 8.72
C ALA A 234 -23.22 -10.80 7.80
N ALA A 235 -24.22 -11.53 7.30
CA ALA A 235 -25.26 -10.99 6.43
C ALA A 235 -26.05 -9.86 7.10
N LEU A 236 -26.42 -10.04 8.38
CA LEU A 236 -27.11 -8.99 9.14
C LEU A 236 -26.22 -7.76 9.37
N ALA A 237 -24.91 -7.94 9.61
CA ALA A 237 -23.96 -6.83 9.74
C ALA A 237 -23.78 -6.06 8.43
N ILE A 238 -23.75 -6.75 7.29
CA ILE A 238 -23.71 -6.12 5.96
C ILE A 238 -25.02 -5.37 5.71
N LEU A 239 -26.17 -5.99 5.97
CA LEU A 239 -27.48 -5.35 5.79
C LEU A 239 -27.61 -4.08 6.64
N ARG A 240 -27.13 -4.13 7.89
CA ARG A 240 -27.11 -2.97 8.78
C ARG A 240 -26.27 -1.81 8.21
N TRP A 241 -25.12 -2.12 7.62
CA TRP A 241 -24.29 -1.11 6.97
C TRP A 241 -24.93 -0.57 5.68
N LEU A 242 -25.54 -1.42 4.85
CA LEU A 242 -26.24 -0.97 3.64
C LEU A 242 -27.43 -0.05 3.94
N LEU A 243 -28.18 -0.33 5.01
CA LEU A 243 -29.38 0.44 5.35
C LEU A 243 -29.09 1.72 6.14
N TRP A 244 -28.05 1.71 7.00
CA TRP A 244 -27.82 2.79 7.95
C TRP A 244 -26.38 3.30 8.01
N GLY A 245 -25.45 2.74 7.24
CA GLY A 245 -24.02 3.09 7.32
C GLY A 245 -23.37 2.75 8.67
N THR A 246 -24.01 1.92 9.51
CA THR A 246 -23.51 1.65 10.88
C THR A 246 -23.10 0.19 11.10
N GLY A 247 -22.41 -0.03 12.21
CA GLY A 247 -22.07 -1.36 12.70
C GLY A 247 -20.67 -1.82 12.30
N PRO A 248 -20.36 -3.11 12.47
CA PRO A 248 -19.00 -3.62 12.31
C PRO A 248 -18.37 -3.42 10.93
N MET A 249 -19.17 -3.35 9.87
CA MET A 249 -18.68 -3.16 8.50
C MET A 249 -18.27 -1.71 8.19
N ALA A 250 -18.74 -0.75 9.00
CA ALA A 250 -18.37 0.67 8.96
C ALA A 250 -17.04 0.97 9.67
N SER A 251 -16.33 -0.05 10.13
CA SER A 251 -15.22 0.07 11.08
C SER A 251 -13.97 -0.67 10.60
N LEU A 252 -12.80 -0.18 11.02
CA LEU A 252 -11.56 -0.93 10.88
C LEU A 252 -11.61 -2.21 11.73
N SER A 253 -11.07 -3.30 11.21
CA SER A 253 -10.83 -4.51 12.01
C SER A 253 -9.74 -4.29 13.08
N PHE A 254 -8.78 -3.41 12.78
CA PHE A 254 -7.73 -2.92 13.68
C PHE A 254 -8.15 -1.61 14.33
N GLN A 255 -8.80 -1.69 15.48
CA GLN A 255 -9.41 -0.51 16.10
C GLN A 255 -8.48 0.22 17.06
N LEU A 256 -7.48 -0.50 17.57
CA LEU A 256 -6.50 0.04 18.51
C LEU A 256 -5.08 -0.29 18.06
N GLY A 257 -4.22 0.69 18.25
CA GLY A 257 -2.78 0.57 18.18
C GLY A 257 -2.14 0.88 19.52
N MET A 258 -0.93 0.38 19.69
CA MET A 258 -0.04 0.74 20.77
C MET A 258 1.36 0.87 20.20
N PHE A 259 1.88 2.09 20.26
CA PHE A 259 3.21 2.45 19.82
C PHE A 259 4.06 2.68 21.07
N ILE A 260 5.08 1.85 21.26
CA ILE A 260 5.96 1.92 22.42
C ILE A 260 7.41 1.81 22.00
N ARG A 261 8.31 2.09 22.94
CA ARG A 261 9.72 1.76 22.80
C ARG A 261 10.05 0.50 23.59
N SER A 262 10.84 -0.37 22.99
CA SER A 262 11.33 -1.60 23.61
C SER A 262 12.31 -1.33 24.76
N ASP A 263 12.92 -0.14 24.79
CA ASP A 263 13.85 0.34 25.82
C ASP A 263 13.18 1.24 26.88
N ASP A 264 11.85 1.37 26.90
CA ASP A 264 11.16 2.17 27.92
C ASP A 264 11.21 1.46 29.28
N GLU A 265 12.09 1.95 30.15
CA GLU A 265 12.31 1.45 31.52
C GLU A 265 11.06 1.51 32.42
N ARG A 266 10.03 2.28 32.03
CA ARG A 266 8.76 2.32 32.77
C ARG A 266 7.93 1.06 32.58
N LEU A 267 8.18 0.31 31.50
CA LEU A 267 7.45 -0.89 31.17
C LEU A 267 8.08 -2.12 31.82
N PRO A 268 7.28 -3.12 32.24
CA PRO A 268 7.79 -4.33 32.88
C PRO A 268 8.35 -5.33 31.85
N LEU A 269 9.21 -4.89 30.93
CA LEU A 269 9.77 -5.69 29.84
C LEU A 269 11.11 -6.36 30.22
N GLY A 270 11.62 -6.12 31.42
CA GLY A 270 12.96 -6.53 31.84
C GLY A 270 14.04 -5.51 31.47
N PRO A 271 15.32 -5.81 31.71
CA PRO A 271 16.41 -4.89 31.34
C PRO A 271 16.46 -4.73 29.81
N PRO A 272 16.74 -3.51 29.30
CA PRO A 272 16.91 -3.29 27.87
C PRO A 272 17.96 -4.23 27.28
N LEU A 273 17.64 -4.84 26.15
CA LEU A 273 18.62 -5.60 25.39
C LEU A 273 19.54 -4.63 24.63
N PRO A 274 20.82 -4.96 24.39
CA PRO A 274 21.68 -4.16 23.56
C PRO A 274 21.13 -4.16 22.12
N THR A 275 20.50 -3.07 21.72
CA THR A 275 19.94 -2.89 20.38
C THR A 275 20.59 -1.70 19.70
N LYS A 276 20.77 -1.80 18.38
CA LYS A 276 21.09 -0.64 17.55
C LYS A 276 19.76 0.01 17.20
N ASP A 277 19.49 1.21 17.72
CA ASP A 277 18.28 1.94 17.38
C ASP A 277 18.33 2.33 15.88
N LEU A 278 17.43 1.73 15.10
CA LEU A 278 17.23 1.99 13.67
C LEU A 278 15.91 2.72 13.40
N SER A 279 15.25 3.21 14.44
CA SER A 279 14.03 4.00 14.31
C SER A 279 14.31 5.32 13.57
N SER A 280 13.25 5.93 13.04
CA SER A 280 13.34 7.17 12.28
C SER A 280 13.81 8.37 13.11
N SER A 281 13.69 8.31 14.44
CA SER A 281 14.15 9.35 15.36
C SER A 281 14.37 8.78 16.77
N PRO A 282 15.20 9.39 17.62
CA PRO A 282 15.47 8.89 18.98
C PRO A 282 14.23 8.75 19.89
N ARG A 283 13.10 9.36 19.53
CA ARG A 283 11.83 9.28 20.29
C ARG A 283 10.72 8.56 19.52
N SER A 284 11.03 8.03 18.33
CA SER A 284 10.07 7.24 17.55
C SER A 284 9.81 5.89 18.24
N PRO A 285 8.59 5.33 18.10
CA PRO A 285 8.35 3.95 18.48
C PRO A 285 9.20 2.98 17.65
N ASP A 286 9.65 1.91 18.28
CA ASP A 286 10.31 0.77 17.63
C ASP A 286 9.41 -0.49 17.63
N LEU A 287 8.30 -0.45 18.39
CA LEU A 287 7.30 -1.50 18.46
C LEU A 287 5.90 -0.94 18.17
N ASP A 288 5.21 -1.58 17.23
CA ASP A 288 3.79 -1.36 16.91
C ASP A 288 2.99 -2.63 17.23
N ILE A 289 2.16 -2.53 18.27
CA ILE A 289 1.24 -3.59 18.69
C ILE A 289 -0.17 -3.22 18.26
N ARG A 290 -0.75 -4.03 17.37
CA ARG A 290 -2.08 -3.79 16.81
C ARG A 290 -3.03 -4.85 17.25
N LYS A 291 -4.19 -4.44 17.78
CA LYS A 291 -5.27 -5.38 18.03
C LYS A 291 -5.89 -5.78 16.70
N MET A 292 -5.70 -7.03 16.29
CA MET A 292 -6.37 -7.62 15.14
C MET A 292 -7.72 -8.21 15.55
N GLY A 293 -8.78 -7.93 14.78
CA GLY A 293 -10.14 -8.31 15.13
C GLY A 293 -10.65 -9.66 14.60
N ILE A 294 -9.88 -10.42 13.83
CA ILE A 294 -10.41 -11.58 13.10
C ILE A 294 -9.33 -12.63 12.87
N PHE A 295 -9.34 -13.74 13.60
CA PHE A 295 -8.60 -14.96 13.20
C PHE A 295 -9.30 -16.23 13.69
N ARG A 296 -9.47 -17.20 12.80
CA ARG A 296 -9.81 -18.59 13.17
C ARG A 296 -8.61 -19.22 13.90
N PRO A 297 -8.74 -19.66 15.16
CA PRO A 297 -7.67 -20.39 15.84
C PRO A 297 -7.43 -21.80 15.29
N GLU A 298 -8.39 -22.35 14.53
CA GLU A 298 -8.35 -23.76 14.12
C GLU A 298 -7.22 -24.09 13.13
N MET A 299 -6.70 -23.11 12.37
CA MET A 299 -5.57 -23.35 11.47
C MET A 299 -4.20 -23.31 12.17
N VAL A 300 -4.03 -22.47 13.20
CA VAL A 300 -2.73 -22.31 13.87
C VAL A 300 -2.48 -23.44 14.89
N CYS A 301 -3.51 -23.87 15.61
CA CYS A 301 -3.35 -24.93 16.61
C CYS A 301 -3.23 -26.34 16.03
N ARG A 302 -3.66 -26.59 14.77
CA ARG A 302 -3.48 -27.90 14.12
C ARG A 302 -2.03 -28.14 13.68
N ALA A 303 -1.28 -27.08 13.37
CA ALA A 303 0.13 -27.21 12.96
C ALA A 303 1.08 -27.51 14.13
N LEU A 304 0.65 -27.28 15.38
CA LEU A 304 1.46 -27.50 16.60
C LEU A 304 1.04 -28.74 17.40
N ARG A 305 0.02 -29.48 16.94
CA ARG A 305 -0.22 -30.85 17.40
C ARG A 305 0.43 -31.82 16.42
N GLN A 306 1.76 -31.91 16.49
CA GLN A 306 2.38 -33.21 16.22
C GLN A 306 2.12 -34.03 17.48
N ASP A 307 1.19 -34.99 17.38
CA ASP A 307 0.90 -35.93 18.44
C ASP A 307 2.18 -36.74 18.78
N PRO A 308 2.37 -37.15 20.06
CA PRO A 308 3.49 -37.97 20.51
C PRO A 308 3.48 -39.39 19.93
#